data_AF-A0A5B0BHM4-F1
#
_entry.id   AF-A0A5B0BHM4-F1
#
_cell.length_a   1.000
_cell.length_b   1.000
_cell.length_c   1.000
_cell.angle_alpha   90.00
_cell.angle_beta   90.00
_cell.angle_gamma   90.00
#
_symmetry.space_group_name_H-M   'P 1'
#
loop_
_entity.id
_entity.type
_entity.pdbx_description
1 polymer ?
#
loop_
_entity_poly.entity_id
_entity_poly.type
_entity_poly.pdbx_seq_one_letter_code
_entity_poly.pdbx_strand_id
1 'polypeptide(L)'
;MKFWNDFDRSIFFNKVFASPIAIGEITLFSIEIDNNRSHIHVAFDISELPDAPPKKWIKEGFNTCRIGLSCGGLSDVLIKNIPTSETMKISVQKHDGYFLVHAESPNSSFEFKTRHPSLSGPSVYTNAPRSAD
;
A
#
# COMPACT_ATOMS: atom_id res chain seq x y z
N MET A 1 9.85 -2.43 -9.63
CA MET A 1 8.52 -2.19 -10.23
C MET A 1 8.27 -0.70 -10.22
N LYS A 2 7.38 -0.18 -11.09
CA LYS A 2 7.17 1.28 -11.19
C LYS A 2 5.75 1.71 -10.80
N PHE A 3 4.76 0.87 -11.05
CA PHE A 3 3.36 1.20 -10.81
C PHE A 3 2.67 0.18 -9.91
N TRP A 4 1.69 0.60 -9.11
CA TRP A 4 0.84 -0.31 -8.32
C TRP A 4 0.02 -1.25 -9.23
N ASN A 5 -0.27 -0.81 -10.45
CA ASN A 5 -0.97 -1.59 -11.47
C ASN A 5 -0.18 -2.83 -11.92
N ASP A 6 1.14 -2.84 -11.73
CA ASP A 6 2.04 -3.92 -12.15
C ASP A 6 1.92 -5.19 -11.27
N PHE A 7 1.28 -5.10 -10.10
CA PHE A 7 1.15 -6.22 -9.17
C PHE A 7 0.01 -7.17 -9.54
N ASP A 8 0.13 -8.42 -9.13
CA ASP A 8 -0.97 -9.39 -9.23
C ASP A 8 -2.22 -8.89 -8.48
N ARG A 9 -3.39 -9.34 -8.96
CA ARG A 9 -4.72 -8.95 -8.45
C ARG A 9 -5.05 -7.45 -8.61
N SER A 10 -4.33 -6.71 -9.45
CA SER A 10 -4.62 -5.31 -9.79
C SER A 10 -5.85 -5.09 -10.70
N ILE A 11 -6.61 -6.14 -11.07
CA ILE A 11 -7.75 -6.03 -12.02
C ILE A 11 -8.76 -4.95 -11.59
N PHE A 12 -9.14 -4.92 -10.31
CA PHE A 12 -10.09 -3.92 -9.83
C PHE A 12 -9.46 -2.52 -9.76
N PHE A 13 -8.21 -2.43 -9.33
CA PHE A 13 -7.43 -1.19 -9.33
C PHE A 13 -7.36 -0.57 -10.74
N ASN A 14 -7.06 -1.38 -11.77
CA ASN A 14 -6.99 -0.96 -13.17
C ASN A 14 -8.35 -0.59 -13.78
N LYS A 15 -9.46 -0.91 -13.12
CA LYS A 15 -10.81 -0.48 -13.57
C LYS A 15 -11.17 0.91 -13.07
N VAL A 16 -10.64 1.31 -11.92
CA VAL A 16 -10.99 2.58 -11.26
C VAL A 16 -9.91 3.65 -11.41
N PHE A 17 -8.71 3.25 -11.85
CA PHE A 17 -7.63 4.13 -12.29
C PHE A 17 -7.36 3.91 -13.78
N ALA A 18 -7.68 4.90 -14.60
CA ALA A 18 -7.51 4.85 -16.06
C ALA A 18 -6.04 4.97 -16.48
N SER A 19 -5.20 5.57 -15.64
CA SER A 19 -3.76 5.67 -15.82
C SER A 19 -3.00 4.89 -14.74
N PRO A 20 -1.80 4.33 -15.04
CA PRO A 20 -0.99 3.68 -14.04
C PRO A 20 -0.56 4.63 -12.90
N ILE A 21 -0.69 4.16 -11.67
CA ILE A 21 -0.35 4.92 -10.45
C ILE A 21 1.05 4.53 -9.98
N ALA A 22 1.93 5.52 -9.85
CA ALA A 22 3.32 5.28 -9.50
C ALA A 22 3.46 4.80 -8.05
N ILE A 23 4.44 3.94 -7.81
CA ILE A 23 4.89 3.60 -6.46
C ILE A 23 5.65 4.82 -5.92
N GLY A 24 5.27 5.33 -4.75
CA GLY A 24 5.82 6.58 -4.23
C GLY A 24 5.52 6.83 -2.76
N GLU A 25 4.82 7.92 -2.46
CA GLU A 25 4.50 8.32 -1.09
C GLU A 25 3.24 7.62 -0.58
N ILE A 26 3.29 7.20 0.69
CA ILE A 26 2.19 6.48 1.35
C ILE A 26 2.00 6.97 2.78
N THR A 27 0.79 6.85 3.30
CA THR A 27 0.51 6.99 4.73
C THR A 27 0.17 5.63 5.30
N LEU A 28 0.99 5.12 6.21
CA LEU A 28 0.82 3.78 6.76
C LEU A 28 -0.47 3.69 7.60
N PHE A 29 -1.28 2.67 7.35
CA PHE A 29 -2.49 2.39 8.13
C PHE A 29 -2.35 1.17 9.03
N SER A 30 -1.89 0.04 8.48
CA SER A 30 -1.64 -1.17 9.27
C SER A 30 -0.48 -2.00 8.72
N ILE A 31 0.18 -2.73 9.62
CA ILE A 31 1.07 -3.85 9.31
C ILE A 31 0.56 -5.03 10.11
N GLU A 32 0.12 -6.08 9.41
CA GLU A 32 -0.38 -7.31 9.99
C GLU A 32 0.59 -8.43 9.65
N ILE A 33 1.12 -9.10 10.67
CA ILE A 33 2.09 -10.20 10.51
C ILE A 33 1.42 -11.50 10.95
N ASP A 34 1.29 -12.45 10.03
CA ASP A 34 0.81 -13.80 10.30
C ASP A 34 1.99 -14.79 10.24
N ASN A 35 2.43 -15.22 11.41
CA ASN A 35 3.52 -16.19 11.55
C ASN A 35 3.13 -17.60 11.07
N ASN A 36 1.86 -17.98 11.15
CA ASN A 36 1.43 -19.31 10.70
C ASN A 36 1.50 -19.44 9.18
N ARG A 37 1.22 -18.35 8.47
CA ARG A 37 1.23 -18.31 7.00
C ARG A 37 2.53 -17.76 6.40
N SER A 38 3.47 -17.29 7.23
CA SER A 38 4.65 -16.53 6.78
C SER A 38 4.24 -15.39 5.84
N HIS A 39 3.39 -14.51 6.38
CA HIS A 39 2.69 -13.49 5.60
C HIS A 39 2.68 -12.13 6.29
N ILE A 40 2.83 -11.07 5.50
CA ILE A 40 2.71 -9.68 5.92
C ILE A 40 1.70 -9.02 5.02
N HIS A 41 0.72 -8.36 5.63
CA HIS A 41 -0.16 -7.44 4.95
C HIS A 41 0.15 -6.00 5.39
N VAL A 42 0.44 -5.13 4.43
CA VAL A 42 0.62 -3.70 4.68
C VAL A 42 -0.54 -2.97 4.03
N ALA A 43 -1.33 -2.23 4.79
CA ALA A 43 -2.36 -1.35 4.27
C ALA A 43 -1.93 0.10 4.44
N PHE A 44 -2.14 0.92 3.41
CA PHE A 44 -1.68 2.31 3.39
C PHE A 44 -2.48 3.15 2.40
N ASP A 45 -2.56 4.44 2.69
CA ASP A 45 -3.21 5.41 1.83
C ASP A 45 -2.22 5.93 0.79
N ILE A 46 -2.72 6.18 -0.42
CA ILE A 46 -1.99 6.84 -1.51
C ILE A 46 -2.60 8.22 -1.78
N SER A 47 -1.82 9.12 -2.37
CA SER A 47 -2.25 10.48 -2.66
C SER A 47 -3.32 10.54 -3.77
N GLU A 48 -3.32 9.56 -4.68
CA GLU A 48 -4.21 9.52 -5.82
C GLU A 48 -5.59 9.00 -5.47
N LEU A 49 -6.62 9.67 -5.99
CA LEU A 49 -7.99 9.19 -5.97
C LEU A 49 -8.34 8.52 -7.30
N PRO A 50 -9.20 7.48 -7.28
CA PRO A 50 -9.69 6.87 -8.51
C PRO A 50 -10.34 7.89 -9.45
N ASP A 51 -9.97 7.87 -10.73
CA ASP A 51 -10.46 8.78 -11.79
C ASP A 51 -11.65 8.20 -12.59
N ALA A 52 -11.85 6.89 -12.52
CA ALA A 52 -13.00 6.18 -13.05
C ALA A 52 -13.78 5.41 -11.95
N PRO A 53 -14.17 6.06 -10.83
CA PRO A 53 -14.83 5.37 -9.74
C PRO A 53 -16.29 5.01 -10.06
N PRO A 54 -16.87 3.98 -9.40
CA PRO A 54 -18.31 3.74 -9.45
C PRO A 54 -19.12 4.97 -9.01
N LYS A 55 -20.30 5.19 -9.61
CA LYS A 55 -21.18 6.34 -9.30
C LYS A 55 -21.47 6.54 -7.81
N LYS A 56 -21.54 5.43 -7.05
CA LYS A 56 -21.72 5.48 -5.59
C LYS A 56 -20.60 6.28 -4.91
N TRP A 57 -19.34 6.06 -5.27
CA TRP A 57 -18.20 6.73 -4.65
C TRP A 57 -18.19 8.24 -4.91
N ILE A 58 -18.59 8.64 -6.12
CA ILE A 58 -18.75 10.06 -6.48
C ILE A 58 -19.80 10.72 -5.59
N LYS A 59 -20.95 10.06 -5.40
CA LYS A 59 -22.05 10.58 -4.58
C LYS A 59 -21.67 10.74 -3.10
N GLU A 60 -20.88 9.80 -2.57
CA GLU A 60 -20.42 9.86 -1.17
C GLU A 60 -19.29 10.89 -0.95
N GLY A 61 -18.63 11.35 -2.01
CA GLY A 61 -17.58 12.37 -1.91
C GLY A 61 -16.32 11.90 -1.18
N PHE A 62 -15.95 10.63 -1.33
CA PHE A 62 -14.76 10.07 -0.69
C PHE A 62 -13.49 10.83 -1.09
N ASN A 63 -12.62 11.08 -0.10
CA ASN A 63 -11.43 11.93 -0.26
C ASN A 63 -10.11 11.19 0.05
N THR A 64 -10.15 9.89 0.33
CA THR A 64 -8.95 9.09 0.58
C THR A 64 -9.05 7.74 -0.11
N CYS A 65 -7.94 7.30 -0.70
CA CYS A 65 -7.80 6.00 -1.33
C CYS A 65 -6.79 5.16 -0.56
N ARG A 66 -7.21 3.98 -0.13
CA ARG A 66 -6.38 2.98 0.51
C ARG A 66 -6.14 1.81 -0.42
N ILE A 67 -4.89 1.38 -0.45
CA ILE A 67 -4.51 0.10 -1.04
C ILE A 67 -3.80 -0.75 0.03
N GLY A 68 -3.55 -2.00 -0.33
CA GLY A 68 -2.69 -2.84 0.47
C GLY A 68 -1.82 -3.73 -0.38
N LEU A 69 -0.73 -4.17 0.23
CA LEU A 69 0.21 -5.12 -0.33
C LEU A 69 0.19 -6.37 0.54
N SER A 70 -0.22 -7.48 -0.06
CA SER A 70 -0.30 -8.80 0.58
C SER A 70 0.91 -9.62 0.12
N CYS A 71 1.78 -9.99 1.06
CA CYS A 71 3.11 -10.53 0.79
C CYS A 71 3.30 -11.90 1.45
N GLY A 72 3.45 -12.94 0.62
CA GLY A 72 3.77 -14.30 1.08
C GLY A 72 5.20 -14.74 0.74
N GLY A 73 5.70 -15.73 1.48
CA GLY A 73 7.05 -16.26 1.30
C GLY A 73 8.10 -15.26 1.77
N LEU A 74 7.96 -14.82 3.02
CA LEU A 74 8.75 -13.75 3.60
C LEU A 74 10.15 -14.20 4.03
N SER A 75 11.11 -13.28 3.92
CA SER A 75 12.40 -13.37 4.61
C SER A 75 12.92 -11.97 4.92
N ASP A 76 13.94 -11.90 5.78
CA ASP A 76 14.69 -10.66 6.05
C ASP A 76 13.79 -9.48 6.47
N VAL A 77 12.84 -9.73 7.37
CA VAL A 77 11.93 -8.71 7.88
C VAL A 77 12.65 -7.83 8.89
N LEU A 78 12.68 -6.53 8.63
CA LEU A 78 13.19 -5.49 9.52
C LEU A 78 12.09 -4.45 9.74
N ILE A 79 11.78 -4.14 11.00
CA ILE A 79 10.82 -3.09 11.37
C ILE A 79 11.48 -2.20 12.42
N LYS A 80 11.42 -0.89 12.20
CA LYS A 80 12.02 0.12 13.08
C LYS A 80 11.00 1.22 13.37
N ASN A 81 10.75 1.45 14.66
CA ASN A 81 10.01 2.61 15.19
C ASN A 81 8.57 2.81 14.69
N ILE A 82 7.80 1.73 14.44
CA ILE A 82 6.36 1.79 14.10
C ILE A 82 5.54 1.59 15.39
N PRO A 83 4.43 2.32 15.68
CA PRO A 83 3.50 3.05 14.79
C PRO A 83 3.88 4.50 14.45
N THR A 84 3.54 4.95 13.23
CA THR A 84 3.77 6.32 12.74
C THR A 84 2.58 6.84 11.94
N SER A 85 2.37 8.16 11.95
CA SER A 85 1.46 8.87 11.03
C SER A 85 2.22 9.71 9.99
N GLU A 86 3.54 9.55 9.92
CA GLU A 86 4.37 10.23 8.93
C GLU A 86 4.13 9.64 7.54
N THR A 87 4.17 10.51 6.52
CA THR A 87 4.29 10.06 5.12
C THR A 87 5.59 9.28 4.97
N MET A 88 5.52 8.09 4.38
CA MET A 88 6.65 7.25 4.06
C MET A 88 6.87 7.19 2.56
N LYS A 89 8.12 7.10 2.12
CA LYS A 89 8.45 6.75 0.74
C LYS A 89 8.59 5.24 0.65
N ILE A 90 7.79 4.60 -0.18
CA ILE A 90 7.87 3.16 -0.43
C ILE A 90 8.49 2.89 -1.80
N SER A 91 9.24 1.80 -1.89
CA SER A 91 9.77 1.28 -3.14
C SER A 91 9.65 -0.24 -3.17
N VAL A 92 9.49 -0.78 -4.38
CA VAL A 92 9.48 -2.23 -4.59
C VAL A 92 10.43 -2.60 -5.72
N GLN A 93 11.50 -3.31 -5.38
CA GLN A 93 12.53 -3.75 -6.30
C GLN A 93 12.33 -5.24 -6.61
N LYS A 94 12.34 -5.59 -7.89
CA LYS A 94 12.22 -6.99 -8.33
C LYS A 94 13.63 -7.54 -8.53
N HIS A 95 13.93 -8.66 -7.89
CA HIS A 95 15.17 -9.41 -8.05
C HIS A 95 14.85 -10.81 -8.60
N ASP A 96 15.89 -11.60 -8.88
CA ASP A 96 15.68 -13.00 -9.23
C ASP A 96 15.13 -13.78 -8.03
N GLY A 97 13.95 -14.35 -8.18
CA GLY A 97 13.28 -15.15 -7.15
C GLY A 97 12.61 -14.39 -5.98
N TYR A 98 12.74 -13.06 -5.86
CA TYR A 98 12.07 -12.29 -4.80
C TYR A 98 11.86 -10.81 -5.15
N PHE A 99 11.07 -10.13 -4.32
CA PHE A 99 10.87 -8.69 -4.32
C PHE A 99 11.33 -8.11 -2.99
N LEU A 100 12.08 -7.01 -3.04
CA LEU A 100 12.44 -6.22 -1.87
C LEU A 100 11.45 -5.07 -1.73
N VAL A 101 10.72 -5.06 -0.62
CA VAL A 101 9.81 -3.97 -0.25
C VAL A 101 10.49 -3.17 0.85
N HIS A 102 10.67 -1.87 0.62
CA HIS A 102 11.26 -0.95 1.57
C HIS A 102 10.39 0.30 1.69
N ALA A 103 10.07 0.71 2.90
CA ALA A 103 9.44 1.99 3.18
C ALA A 103 10.13 2.71 4.33
N GLU A 104 10.30 4.02 4.19
CA GLU A 104 10.97 4.84 5.20
C GLU A 104 10.36 6.23 5.34
N SER A 105 10.43 6.73 6.57
CA SER A 105 10.27 8.12 6.98
C SER A 105 11.52 8.52 7.79
N PRO A 106 11.66 9.79 8.22
CA PRO A 106 12.81 10.19 9.03
C PRO A 106 13.00 9.35 10.31
N ASN A 107 11.89 8.92 10.92
CA ASN A 107 11.92 8.24 12.21
C ASN A 107 11.59 6.75 12.16
N SER A 108 10.92 6.27 11.10
CA SER A 108 10.38 4.91 11.02
C SER A 108 10.72 4.23 9.70
N SER A 109 10.87 2.91 9.72
CA SER A 109 11.03 2.14 8.48
C SER A 109 10.55 0.71 8.61
N PHE A 110 10.23 0.11 7.48
CA PHE A 110 10.14 -1.35 7.36
C PHE A 110 10.77 -1.81 6.05
N GLU A 111 11.39 -2.97 6.10
CA GLU A 111 11.94 -3.65 4.94
C GLU A 111 11.63 -5.15 5.06
N PHE A 112 11.31 -5.79 3.94
CA PHE A 112 11.23 -7.25 3.88
C PHE A 112 11.39 -7.75 2.45
N LYS A 113 11.81 -9.01 2.33
CA LYS A 113 11.75 -9.76 1.07
C LYS A 113 10.48 -10.58 1.01
N THR A 114 9.90 -10.69 -0.18
CA THR A 114 8.69 -11.48 -0.45
C THR A 114 8.79 -12.15 -1.81
N ARG A 115 8.25 -13.36 -1.95
CA ARG A 115 8.18 -14.05 -3.25
C ARG A 115 6.90 -13.76 -4.01
N HIS A 116 5.84 -13.45 -3.26
CA HIS A 116 4.49 -13.34 -3.80
C HIS A 116 3.80 -12.06 -3.30
N PRO A 117 4.23 -10.87 -3.76
CA PRO A 117 3.49 -9.64 -3.51
C PRO A 117 2.26 -9.56 -4.42
N SER A 118 1.11 -9.23 -3.84
CA SER A 118 -0.13 -9.01 -4.57
C SER A 118 -0.85 -7.79 -4.03
N LEU A 119 -1.51 -7.06 -4.92
CA LEU A 119 -2.27 -5.87 -4.56
C LEU A 119 -3.62 -6.28 -3.95
N SER A 120 -4.07 -5.51 -2.97
CA SER A 120 -5.42 -5.58 -2.42
C SER A 120 -6.06 -4.20 -2.41
N GLY A 121 -7.38 -4.14 -2.58
CA GLY A 121 -8.11 -2.90 -2.78
C GLY A 121 -8.25 -2.55 -4.28
N PRO A 122 -8.45 -1.26 -4.62
CA PRO A 122 -8.49 -0.13 -3.71
C PRO A 122 -9.80 -0.07 -2.90
N SER A 123 -9.75 0.58 -1.75
CA SER A 123 -10.92 0.99 -0.97
C SER A 123 -10.87 2.49 -0.74
N VAL A 124 -12.01 3.16 -0.86
CA VAL A 124 -12.11 4.61 -0.63
C VAL A 124 -12.96 4.90 0.59
N TYR A 125 -12.64 5.98 1.29
CA TYR A 125 -13.36 6.44 2.48
C TYR A 125 -13.21 7.95 2.67
N THR A 126 -13.95 8.49 3.63
CA THR A 126 -13.83 9.88 4.04
C THR A 126 -12.93 9.96 5.25
N ASN A 127 -11.74 10.53 5.07
CA ASN A 127 -10.87 10.90 6.16
C ASN A 127 -11.17 12.34 6.58
N ALA A 128 -11.66 12.53 7.80
CA ALA A 128 -11.80 13.85 8.37
C ALA A 128 -10.41 14.37 8.76
N PRO A 129 -10.09 15.66 8.52
CA PRO A 129 -8.88 16.24 9.09
C PRO A 129 -8.91 16.01 10.61
N ARG A 130 -7.82 15.45 11.14
CA ARG A 130 -7.68 15.22 12.58
C ARG A 130 -7.91 16.57 13.26
N SER A 131 -8.90 16.66 14.15
CA SER A 131 -8.95 17.78 15.09
C SER A 131 -7.62 17.80 15.82
N ALA A 132 -7.04 18.99 15.97
CA ALA A 132 -5.88 19.16 16.83
C ALA A 132 -6.36 18.90 18.26
N ASP A 133 -6.18 17.67 18.73
CA ASP A 133 -6.32 17.29 20.13
C ASP A 133 -4.97 17.48 20.83
#